data_AF-A0AAV2R5A0-F1
#
_entry.id   AF-A0AAV2R5A0-F1
#
_cell.length_a   1.000
_cell.length_b   1.000
_cell.length_c   1.000
_cell.angle_alpha   90.00
_cell.angle_beta   90.00
_cell.angle_gamma   90.00
#
_symmetry.space_group_name_H-M   'P 1'
#
loop_
_entity.id
_entity.type
_entity.pdbx_description
1 polymer ?
#
loop_
_entity_poly.entity_id
_entity_poly.type
_entity_poly.pdbx_seq_one_letter_code
_entity_poly.pdbx_strand_id
1 'polypeptide(L)'
;AVNSVVRNKCPKTCKTCVASATDVCGDSDPNCKHWKTYCDSNTTVKGKCKATCGVCQPSPSTGVSKEDCVDKDDTCKYWKKHCDSNASVQNKCPRTCGRCKKSSG
;
A
#
# COMPACT_ATOMS: atom_id res chain seq x y z
N ALA A 1 29.60 0.61 8.50
CA ALA A 1 28.68 1.57 7.85
C ALA A 1 28.45 1.13 6.40
N VAL A 2 27.20 1.00 5.96
CA VAL A 2 26.90 0.66 4.55
C VAL A 2 26.97 1.93 3.70
N ASN A 3 27.76 1.89 2.62
CA ASN A 3 27.94 3.00 1.70
C ASN A 3 26.60 3.32 1.00
N SER A 4 26.22 4.59 0.96
CA SER A 4 24.96 5.04 0.35
C SER A 4 24.83 4.69 -1.13
N VAL A 5 25.95 4.54 -1.85
CA VAL A 5 25.99 4.06 -3.24
C VAL A 5 25.47 2.62 -3.33
N VAL A 6 25.86 1.76 -2.40
CA VAL A 6 25.44 0.34 -2.36
C VAL A 6 23.94 0.23 -2.08
N ARG A 7 23.40 1.08 -1.20
CA ARG A 7 21.94 1.14 -0.93
C ARG A 7 21.12 1.52 -2.16
N ASN A 8 21.64 2.42 -3.00
CA ASN A 8 20.94 2.90 -4.19
C ASN A 8 21.09 1.93 -5.39
N LYS A 9 22.24 1.28 -5.54
CA LYS A 9 22.50 0.36 -6.66
C LYS A 9 22.04 -1.07 -6.41
N CYS A 10 21.90 -1.48 -5.15
CA CYS A 10 21.52 -2.84 -4.77
C CYS A 10 20.30 -2.88 -3.83
N PRO A 11 19.16 -2.26 -4.19
CA PRO A 11 18.01 -2.10 -3.28
C PRO A 11 17.40 -3.45 -2.85
N LYS A 12 17.45 -4.46 -3.72
CA LYS A 12 16.99 -5.83 -3.42
C LYS A 12 17.81 -6.47 -2.30
N THR A 13 19.14 -6.36 -2.38
CA THR A 13 20.06 -6.93 -1.38
C THR A 13 19.97 -6.18 -0.06
N CYS A 14 19.80 -4.85 -0.12
CA CYS A 14 19.62 -4.02 1.06
C CYS A 14 18.21 -4.09 1.65
N LYS A 15 17.26 -4.80 1.01
CA LYS A 15 15.83 -4.83 1.36
C LYS A 15 15.21 -3.42 1.49
N THR A 16 15.81 -2.44 0.83
CA THR A 16 15.37 -1.03 0.81
C THR A 16 14.58 -0.76 -0.47
N CYS A 17 13.84 -1.76 -0.94
CA CYS A 17 12.95 -1.63 -2.08
C CYS A 17 11.87 -0.60 -1.76
N VAL A 18 12.18 0.69 -1.94
CA VAL A 18 11.15 1.69 -2.14
C VAL A 18 10.66 1.43 -3.56
N ALA A 19 9.54 0.72 -3.68
CA ALA A 19 8.76 0.77 -4.90
C ALA A 19 8.61 2.26 -5.21
N SER A 20 9.14 2.70 -6.36
CA SER A 20 9.03 4.10 -6.79
C SER A 20 7.61 4.57 -6.51
N ALA A 21 7.49 5.66 -5.76
CA ALA A 21 6.25 6.16 -5.17
C ALA A 21 5.17 6.58 -6.19
N THR A 22 5.32 6.19 -7.46
CA THR A 22 4.38 6.41 -8.56
C THR A 22 3.69 5.14 -9.05
N ASP A 23 4.14 3.94 -8.67
CA ASP A 23 3.44 2.67 -9.03
C ASP A 23 2.75 2.11 -7.79
N VAL A 24 1.66 2.77 -7.36
CA VAL A 24 0.71 2.16 -6.44
C VAL A 24 0.16 0.94 -7.16
N CYS A 25 0.63 -0.25 -6.78
CA CYS A 25 0.09 -1.48 -7.32
C CYS A 25 -1.38 -1.58 -6.89
N GLY A 26 -2.26 -1.46 -7.88
CA GLY A 26 -3.70 -1.46 -7.70
C GLY A 26 -4.39 -1.50 -9.05
N ASP A 27 -5.69 -1.74 -9.02
CA ASP A 27 -6.53 -1.68 -10.20
C ASP A 27 -6.98 -0.24 -10.43
N SER A 28 -6.89 0.23 -11.67
CA SER A 28 -7.34 1.55 -12.10
C SER A 28 -8.77 1.55 -12.63
N ASP A 29 -9.39 0.37 -12.77
CA ASP A 29 -10.77 0.22 -13.25
C ASP A 29 -11.60 -0.59 -12.24
N PRO A 30 -12.80 -0.13 -11.85
CA PRO A 30 -13.66 -0.87 -10.92
C PRO A 30 -14.18 -2.20 -11.48
N ASN A 31 -14.18 -2.39 -12.79
CA ASN A 31 -14.68 -3.61 -13.43
C ASN A 31 -13.63 -4.73 -13.53
N CYS A 32 -12.43 -4.53 -13.00
CA CYS A 32 -11.34 -5.51 -13.11
C CYS A 32 -11.74 -6.91 -12.63
N LYS A 33 -12.61 -7.03 -11.61
CA LYS A 33 -13.15 -8.31 -11.12
C LYS A 33 -13.87 -9.11 -12.20
N HIS A 34 -14.53 -8.45 -13.14
CA HIS A 34 -15.25 -9.08 -14.25
C HIS A 34 -14.34 -9.46 -15.42
N TRP A 35 -13.18 -8.78 -15.55
CA TRP A 35 -12.28 -8.96 -16.68
C TRP A 35 -11.08 -9.85 -16.39
N LYS A 36 -11.06 -10.53 -15.23
CA LYS A 36 -9.95 -11.39 -14.82
C LYS A 36 -9.58 -12.46 -15.87
N THR A 37 -10.56 -12.98 -16.60
CA THR A 37 -10.35 -13.98 -17.66
C THR A 37 -9.60 -13.43 -18.88
N TYR A 38 -9.53 -12.10 -19.04
CA TYR A 38 -8.84 -11.44 -20.15
C TYR A 38 -7.41 -11.00 -19.80
N CYS A 39 -6.92 -11.32 -18.61
CA CYS A 39 -5.58 -10.91 -18.17
C CYS A 39 -4.45 -11.42 -19.08
N ASP A 40 -4.64 -12.58 -19.72
CA ASP A 40 -3.65 -13.19 -20.60
C ASP A 40 -3.82 -12.81 -22.08
N SER A 41 -5.04 -12.42 -22.48
CA SER A 41 -5.39 -12.13 -23.88
C SER A 41 -5.54 -10.64 -24.19
N ASN A 42 -5.64 -9.78 -23.17
CA ASN A 42 -5.88 -8.34 -23.35
C ASN A 42 -4.89 -7.51 -22.52
N THR A 43 -3.95 -6.86 -23.21
CA THR A 43 -2.92 -6.01 -22.61
C THR A 43 -3.49 -4.77 -21.91
N THR A 44 -4.62 -4.24 -22.39
CA THR A 44 -5.33 -3.12 -21.75
C THR A 44 -5.90 -3.53 -20.40
N VAL A 45 -6.51 -4.72 -20.32
CA VAL A 45 -6.98 -5.29 -19.05
C VAL A 45 -5.79 -5.53 -18.14
N LYS A 46 -4.71 -6.15 -18.63
CA LYS A 46 -3.48 -6.41 -17.86
C LYS A 46 -2.86 -5.13 -17.28
N GLY A 47 -2.89 -4.02 -18.02
CA GLY A 47 -2.37 -2.72 -17.58
C GLY A 47 -3.28 -1.96 -16.60
N LYS A 48 -4.60 -2.01 -16.80
CA LYS A 48 -5.58 -1.38 -15.89
C LYS A 48 -5.81 -2.19 -14.62
N CYS A 49 -5.71 -3.50 -14.70
CA CYS A 49 -6.09 -4.44 -13.65
C CYS A 49 -4.86 -5.15 -13.10
N LYS A 50 -3.78 -4.40 -12.80
CA LYS A 50 -2.49 -4.98 -12.44
C LYS A 50 -2.57 -5.89 -11.20
N ALA A 51 -3.39 -5.51 -10.22
CA ALA A 51 -3.57 -6.31 -9.01
C ALA A 51 -4.47 -7.53 -9.28
N THR A 52 -5.61 -7.35 -9.97
CA THR A 52 -6.50 -8.45 -10.33
C THR A 52 -5.84 -9.49 -11.25
N CYS A 53 -5.00 -9.04 -12.19
CA CYS A 53 -4.24 -9.89 -13.10
C CYS A 53 -2.93 -10.43 -12.50
N GLY A 54 -2.63 -10.14 -11.23
CA GLY A 54 -1.42 -10.63 -10.56
C GLY A 54 -0.11 -10.10 -11.14
N VAL A 55 -0.16 -9.04 -11.95
CA VAL A 55 1.03 -8.36 -12.51
C VAL A 55 1.85 -7.73 -11.40
N CYS A 56 1.17 -7.28 -10.35
CA CYS A 56 1.79 -6.84 -9.13
C CYS A 56 0.95 -7.31 -7.94
N GLN A 57 1.60 -7.49 -6.80
CA GLN A 57 0.88 -7.63 -5.54
C GLN A 57 0.64 -6.23 -4.99
N PRO A 58 -0.62 -5.80 -4.74
CA PRO A 58 -0.83 -4.61 -3.96
C PRO A 58 -0.08 -4.84 -2.67
N SER A 59 0.93 -3.99 -2.37
CA SER A 59 1.64 -4.07 -1.10
C SER A 59 0.54 -4.20 -0.05
N PRO A 60 0.55 -5.27 0.77
CA PRO A 60 -0.48 -5.47 1.77
C PRO A 60 -0.56 -4.14 2.50
N SER A 61 -1.67 -3.42 2.29
CA SER A 61 -1.79 -2.04 2.72
C SER A 61 -1.69 -2.13 4.22
N THR A 62 -0.50 -1.89 4.76
CA THR A 62 0.03 -2.61 5.93
C THR A 62 -1.07 -2.65 6.95
N GLY A 63 -1.79 -3.78 6.95
CA GLY A 63 -2.95 -3.96 7.78
C GLY A 63 -2.30 -4.06 9.12
N VAL A 64 -2.26 -2.93 9.81
CA VAL A 64 -1.47 -2.78 11.01
C VAL A 64 -1.91 -3.94 11.89
N SER A 65 -0.97 -4.83 12.17
CA SER A 65 -1.16 -6.04 12.98
C SER A 65 -1.99 -5.63 14.19
N LYS A 66 -2.86 -6.52 14.69
CA LYS A 66 -3.70 -6.18 15.85
C LYS A 66 -2.85 -5.70 17.04
N GLU A 67 -1.60 -6.17 17.14
CA GLU A 67 -0.58 -5.69 18.08
C GLU A 67 0.02 -4.30 17.77
N ASP A 68 0.06 -3.86 16.52
CA ASP A 68 0.69 -2.59 16.11
C ASP A 68 -0.31 -1.44 15.92
N CYS A 69 -1.62 -1.70 16.07
CA CYS A 69 -2.66 -0.73 15.71
C CYS A 69 -2.95 0.31 16.79
N VAL A 70 -1.90 1.03 17.14
CA VAL A 70 -1.90 2.18 18.04
C VAL A 70 -1.51 3.42 17.26
N ASP A 71 -1.99 4.58 17.72
CA ASP A 71 -1.51 5.85 17.22
C ASP A 71 -0.06 6.04 17.67
N LYS A 72 0.82 6.40 16.74
CA LYS A 72 2.26 6.59 16.94
C LYS A 72 2.61 8.03 17.32
N ASP A 73 1.61 8.89 17.45
CA ASP A 73 1.77 10.33 17.65
C ASP A 73 0.63 10.87 18.53
N ASP A 74 0.95 11.57 19.62
CA ASP A 74 -0.05 12.09 20.57
C ASP A 74 -0.92 13.21 19.98
N THR A 75 -0.47 13.81 18.88
CA THR A 75 -1.21 14.88 18.22
C THR A 75 -2.38 14.34 17.40
N CYS A 76 -2.48 13.03 17.15
CA CYS A 76 -3.48 12.41 16.26
C CYS A 76 -4.92 12.90 16.46
N LYS A 77 -5.33 13.22 17.70
CA LYS A 77 -6.63 13.84 18.03
C LYS A 77 -6.96 15.10 17.20
N TYR A 78 -5.97 15.89 16.82
CA TYR A 78 -6.14 17.11 16.01
C TYR A 78 -6.17 16.84 14.49
N TRP A 79 -5.65 15.70 14.04
CA TRP A 79 -5.46 15.38 12.63
C TRP A 79 -6.54 14.48 12.06
N LYS A 80 -7.55 14.11 12.84
CA LYS A 80 -8.64 13.23 12.41
C LYS A 80 -9.29 13.67 11.10
N LYS A 81 -9.46 14.98 10.89
CA LYS A 81 -10.01 15.56 9.64
C LYS A 81 -9.14 15.32 8.39
N HIS A 82 -7.89 14.91 8.57
CA HIS A 82 -6.94 14.62 7.49
C HIS A 82 -6.80 13.13 7.22
N CYS A 83 -7.56 12.27 7.89
CA CYS A 83 -7.52 10.84 7.70
C CYS A 83 -7.88 10.41 6.27
N ASP A 84 -8.68 11.19 5.55
CA ASP A 84 -9.10 10.85 4.18
C ASP A 84 -8.15 11.40 3.11
N SER A 85 -7.39 12.45 3.43
CA SER A 85 -6.58 13.20 2.47
C SER A 85 -5.07 13.13 2.71
N ASN A 86 -4.61 12.62 3.86
CA ASN A 86 -3.20 12.62 4.22
C ASN A 86 -2.70 11.22 4.62
N ALA A 87 -1.89 10.62 3.75
CA ALA A 87 -1.30 9.29 3.97
C ALA A 87 -0.38 9.22 5.20
N SER A 88 0.32 10.32 5.53
CA SER A 88 1.16 10.38 6.73
C SER A 88 0.34 10.31 8.01
N VAL A 89 -0.82 10.98 8.03
CA VAL A 89 -1.77 10.89 9.14
C VAL A 89 -2.35 9.48 9.23
N GLN A 90 -2.69 8.84 8.11
CA GLN A 90 -3.18 7.47 8.11
C GLN A 90 -2.15 6.47 8.69
N ASN A 91 -0.85 6.66 8.41
CA ASN A 91 0.21 5.78 8.88
C ASN A 91 0.64 6.04 10.33
N LYS A 92 0.61 7.30 10.77
CA LYS A 92 0.91 7.68 12.16
C LYS A 92 -0.28 7.44 13.08
N CYS A 93 -1.49 7.63 12.58
CA CYS A 93 -2.71 7.63 13.37
C CYS A 93 -3.71 6.54 12.91
N PRO A 94 -3.28 5.27 12.73
CA PRO A 94 -4.14 4.24 12.18
C PRO A 94 -5.38 3.96 13.05
N ARG A 95 -5.30 4.20 14.36
CA ARG A 95 -6.41 4.02 15.29
C ARG A 95 -7.37 5.21 15.23
N THR A 96 -6.85 6.42 15.29
CA THR A 96 -7.67 7.64 15.15
C THR A 96 -8.36 7.71 13.79
N CYS A 97 -7.72 7.23 12.73
CA CYS A 97 -8.28 7.16 11.38
C CYS A 97 -9.16 5.93 11.12
N GLY A 98 -9.43 5.08 12.12
CA GLY A 98 -10.29 3.90 11.97
C GLY A 98 -9.75 2.86 10.98
N ARG A 99 -8.44 2.90 10.69
CA ARG A 99 -7.75 1.97 9.78
C ARG A 99 -7.42 0.64 10.45
N CYS A 100 -7.54 0.56 11.78
CA CYS A 100 -7.45 -0.69 12.53
C CYS A 100 -8.62 -1.60 12.15
N LYS A 101 -8.37 -2.64 11.35
CA LYS A 101 -9.34 -3.72 11.19
C LYS A 101 -9.45 -4.46 12.52
N LYS A 102 -10.65 -4.53 13.08
CA LYS A 102 -10.98 -5.66 13.96
C LYS A 102 -10.93 -6.90 13.09
N SER A 103 -10.04 -7.83 13.41
CA SER A 103 -10.16 -9.20 12.92
C SER A 103 -11.51 -9.72 13.44
N SER A 104 -12.56 -9.60 12.64
CA SER A 104 -13.79 -10.33 12.85
C SER A 104 -13.47 -11.77 12.46
N GLY A 105 -13.36 -12.63 13.47
CA GLY A 105 -13.33 -14.08 13.29
C GLY A 105 -14.68 -14.60 12.83
#